data_AF-A0A9E3XXE2-F1
#
_entry.id   AF-A0A9E3XXE2-F1
#
_cell.length_a   1.000
_cell.length_b   1.000
_cell.length_c   1.000
_cell.angle_alpha   90.00
_cell.angle_beta   90.00
_cell.angle_gamma   90.00
#
_symmetry.space_group_name_H-M   'P 1'
#
loop_
_entity.id
_entity.type
_entity.pdbx_description
1 polymer ?
#
loop_
_entity_poly.entity_id
_entity_poly.type
_entity_poly.pdbx_seq_one_letter_code
_entity_poly.pdbx_strand_id
1 'polypeptide(L)'
;MNVVVLQGTLSSEPSLRTLGSGSQLVQLEVTTRGEDGTSSVPVAWFDPPQPVTLTVGTEVVVAGVVRRRFFRTGGATQSRTEVVAAQVVPASRRAAARRLVAQQVQRLGGAEGSTVRSG
;
A
#
# COMPACT_ATOMS: atom_id res chain seq x y z
N MET A 1 16.31 0.84 -3.79
CA MET A 1 15.15 1.60 -3.27
C MET A 1 13.89 0.76 -3.48
N ASN A 2 12.99 0.68 -2.49
CA ASN A 2 11.73 -0.05 -2.59
C ASN A 2 10.58 0.94 -2.47
N VAL A 3 9.87 1.18 -3.57
CA VAL A 3 8.70 2.06 -3.62
C VAL A 3 7.65 1.42 -4.51
N VAL A 4 6.40 1.54 -4.09
CA VAL A 4 5.22 1.10 -4.82
C VAL A 4 4.24 2.26 -4.90
N VAL A 5 3.67 2.45 -6.08
CA VAL A 5 2.47 3.26 -6.30
C VAL A 5 1.43 2.37 -6.97
N LEU A 6 0.24 2.28 -6.39
CA LEU A 6 -0.91 1.58 -6.98
C LEU A 6 -2.07 2.55 -7.15
N GLN A 7 -2.81 2.41 -8.25
CA GLN A 7 -4.13 2.99 -8.39
C GLN A 7 -5.11 1.88 -8.75
N GLY A 8 -6.20 1.78 -8.00
CA GLY A 8 -7.15 0.68 -8.16
C GLY A 8 -8.39 0.86 -7.30
N THR A 9 -9.25 -0.15 -7.32
CA THR A 9 -10.54 -0.14 -6.61
C THR A 9 -10.52 -1.12 -5.45
N LEU A 10 -11.08 -0.75 -4.30
CA LEU A 10 -11.28 -1.69 -3.19
C LEU A 10 -12.26 -2.79 -3.59
N SER A 11 -11.81 -4.05 -3.59
CA SER A 11 -12.65 -5.21 -3.95
C SER A 11 -13.48 -5.76 -2.80
N SER A 12 -13.22 -5.30 -1.58
CA SER A 12 -13.95 -5.65 -0.36
C SER A 12 -13.96 -4.47 0.60
N GLU A 13 -14.78 -4.55 1.65
CA GLU A 13 -14.72 -3.57 2.73
C GLU A 13 -13.35 -3.60 3.41
N PRO A 14 -12.81 -2.43 3.83
CA PRO A 14 -11.62 -2.40 4.68
C PRO A 14 -11.81 -3.19 5.97
N SER A 15 -10.85 -4.05 6.29
CA SER A 15 -10.85 -4.78 7.56
C SER A 15 -9.96 -4.04 8.57
N LEU A 16 -10.57 -3.56 9.66
CA LEU A 16 -9.88 -2.84 10.74
C LEU A 16 -9.65 -3.78 11.91
N ARG A 17 -8.43 -3.74 12.47
CA ARG A 17 -8.08 -4.48 13.69
C ARG A 17 -7.09 -3.71 14.54
N THR A 18 -7.29 -3.77 15.85
CA THR A 18 -6.29 -3.32 16.83
C THR A 18 -5.31 -4.46 17.08
N LEU A 19 -4.02 -4.17 16.99
CA LEU A 19 -2.96 -5.13 17.28
C LEU A 19 -2.69 -5.21 18.78
N GLY A 20 -2.01 -6.26 19.24
CA GLY A 20 -1.61 -6.39 20.65
C GLY A 20 -0.72 -5.25 21.15
N SER A 21 -0.10 -4.48 20.23
CA SER A 21 0.67 -3.26 20.54
C SER A 21 -0.20 -2.02 20.75
N GLY A 22 -1.51 -2.09 20.48
CA GLY A 22 -2.40 -0.93 20.41
C GLY A 22 -2.44 -0.23 19.05
N SER A 23 -1.54 -0.57 18.13
CA SER A 23 -1.56 -0.01 16.77
C SER A 23 -2.81 -0.43 16.00
N GLN A 24 -3.34 0.48 15.19
CA GLN A 24 -4.43 0.20 14.27
C GLN A 24 -3.86 -0.34 12.96
N LEU A 25 -4.42 -1.44 12.48
CA LEU A 25 -4.11 -1.97 11.15
C LEU A 25 -5.39 -2.02 10.32
N VAL A 26 -5.32 -1.39 9.15
CA VAL A 26 -6.35 -1.46 8.12
C VAL A 26 -5.82 -2.32 6.98
N GLN A 27 -6.51 -3.40 6.70
CA GLN A 27 -6.23 -4.27 5.56
C GLN A 27 -7.18 -3.92 4.41
N LEU A 28 -6.61 -3.68 3.24
CA LEU A 28 -7.32 -3.39 2.00
C LEU A 28 -6.96 -4.46 0.97
N GLU A 29 -7.91 -4.82 0.12
CA GLU A 29 -7.65 -5.60 -1.10
C GLU A 29 -7.90 -4.64 -2.28
N VAL A 30 -6.82 -4.24 -2.96
CA VAL A 30 -6.85 -3.24 -4.03
C VAL A 30 -6.72 -3.94 -5.36
N THR A 31 -7.77 -3.87 -6.16
CA THR A 31 -7.78 -4.40 -7.52
C THR A 31 -7.27 -3.36 -8.50
N THR A 32 -6.11 -3.62 -9.10
CA THR A 32 -5.50 -2.80 -10.16
C THR A 32 -5.75 -3.43 -11.52
N ARG A 33 -5.99 -2.60 -12.54
CA ARG A 33 -6.08 -3.03 -13.94
C ARG A 33 -4.83 -2.59 -14.68
N GLY A 34 -4.19 -3.53 -15.38
CA GLY A 34 -3.02 -3.29 -16.22
C GLY A 34 -3.15 -4.02 -17.56
N GLU A 35 -2.10 -3.97 -18.36
CA GLU A 35 -2.06 -4.58 -19.70
C GLU A 35 -2.26 -6.11 -19.65
N ASP A 36 -1.68 -6.77 -18.64
CA ASP A 36 -1.79 -8.22 -18.42
C ASP A 36 -3.09 -8.64 -17.69
N GLY A 37 -4.05 -7.71 -17.56
CA GLY A 37 -5.33 -7.94 -16.92
C GLY A 37 -5.43 -7.38 -15.50
N THR A 38 -6.13 -8.10 -14.63
CA THR A 38 -6.51 -7.60 -13.31
C THR A 38 -5.71 -8.29 -12.21
N SER A 39 -5.12 -7.52 -11.31
CA SER A 39 -4.39 -8.01 -10.14
C SER A 39 -5.05 -7.51 -8.87
N SER A 40 -5.30 -8.40 -7.91
CA SER A 40 -5.71 -8.03 -6.55
C SER A 40 -4.48 -7.99 -5.66
N VAL A 41 -4.22 -6.82 -5.06
CA VAL A 41 -3.03 -6.57 -4.24
C VAL A 41 -3.44 -6.35 -2.78
N PRO A 42 -2.97 -7.18 -1.85
CA PRO A 42 -3.19 -6.92 -0.43
C PRO A 42 -2.35 -5.73 0.02
N VAL A 43 -3.00 -4.81 0.73
CA VAL A 43 -2.39 -3.61 1.30
C VAL A 43 -2.61 -3.57 2.80
N ALA A 44 -1.52 -3.42 3.55
CA ALA A 44 -1.51 -3.20 4.99
C ALA A 44 -1.23 -1.72 5.29
N TRP A 45 -2.17 -1.03 5.93
CA TRP A 45 -2.03 0.38 6.31
C TRP A 45 -2.08 0.52 7.83
N PHE A 46 -0.93 0.82 8.41
CA PHE A 46 -0.78 0.98 9.85
C PHE A 46 -1.05 2.42 10.25
N ASP A 47 -1.73 2.58 11.38
CA ASP A 47 -1.97 3.85 12.07
C ASP A 47 -2.35 4.99 11.10
N PRO A 48 -3.45 4.82 10.32
CA PRO A 48 -3.90 5.85 9.40
C PRO A 48 -4.11 7.17 10.17
N PRO A 49 -3.67 8.32 9.60
CA PRO A 49 -3.67 9.60 10.31
C PRO A 49 -5.07 10.14 10.61
N GLN A 50 -6.10 9.55 9.99
CA GLN A 50 -7.51 9.88 10.19
C GLN A 50 -8.33 8.58 10.18
N PRO A 51 -9.52 8.58 10.82
CA PRO A 51 -10.45 7.46 10.71
C PRO A 51 -10.73 7.10 9.24
N VAL A 52 -10.65 5.80 8.92
CA VAL A 52 -10.84 5.32 7.55
C VAL A 52 -12.34 5.32 7.21
N THR A 53 -12.71 6.09 6.20
CA THR A 53 -14.07 6.20 5.66
C THR A 53 -14.22 5.55 4.27
N LEU A 54 -13.20 4.79 3.85
CA LEU A 54 -13.21 4.07 2.58
C LEU A 54 -14.19 2.89 2.65
N THR A 55 -14.85 2.60 1.54
CA THR A 55 -15.76 1.45 1.41
C THR A 55 -15.41 0.62 0.17
N VAL A 56 -15.96 -0.59 0.07
CA VAL A 56 -15.90 -1.37 -1.18
C VAL A 56 -16.31 -0.52 -2.39
N GLY A 57 -15.61 -0.70 -3.52
CA GLY A 57 -15.82 0.10 -4.73
C GLY A 57 -15.14 1.47 -4.73
N THR A 58 -14.57 1.92 -3.60
CA THR A 58 -13.80 3.18 -3.57
C THR A 58 -12.52 3.03 -4.40
N GLU A 59 -12.31 3.93 -5.36
CA GLU A 59 -11.04 4.04 -6.07
C GLU A 59 -10.01 4.78 -5.22
N VAL A 60 -8.82 4.21 -5.09
CA VAL A 60 -7.73 4.70 -4.22
C VAL A 60 -6.40 4.76 -4.97
N VAL A 61 -5.56 5.69 -4.53
CA VAL A 61 -4.13 5.74 -4.85
C VAL A 61 -3.35 5.42 -3.57
N VAL A 62 -2.48 4.42 -3.65
CA VAL A 62 -1.65 3.92 -2.56
C VAL A 62 -0.20 4.24 -2.86
N ALA A 63 0.54 4.74 -1.86
CA ALA A 63 1.99 4.81 -1.89
C ALA A 63 2.57 4.07 -0.69
N GLY A 64 3.60 3.26 -0.95
CA GLY A 64 4.17 2.41 0.08
C GLY A 64 5.38 1.63 -0.37
N VAL A 65 5.60 0.49 0.27
CA VAL A 65 6.70 -0.43 -0.03
C VAL A 65 6.15 -1.84 -0.16
N VAL A 66 6.74 -2.67 -1.03
CA VAL A 66 6.39 -4.10 -1.05
C VAL A 66 7.14 -4.84 0.05
N ARG A 67 6.47 -5.76 0.74
CA ARG A 67 7.13 -6.71 1.66
C ARG A 67 6.55 -8.10 1.48
N ARG A 68 7.35 -9.11 1.80
CA ARG A 68 6.84 -10.47 2.03
C ARG A 68 6.69 -10.67 3.53
N ARG A 69 5.46 -10.89 4.00
CA ARG A 69 5.20 -11.27 5.39
C ARG A 69 5.14 -12.78 5.51
N PHE A 70 5.74 -13.32 6.56
CA PHE A 70 5.67 -14.74 6.91
C PHE A 70 4.76 -14.92 8.12
N PHE A 71 3.95 -15.97 8.11
CA PHE A 71 3.04 -16.29 9.22
C PHE A 71 2.83 -17.81 9.27
N ARG A 72 2.45 -18.34 10.44
CA ARG A 72 2.13 -19.76 10.59
C ARG A 72 0.63 -19.98 10.58
N THR A 73 0.17 -20.95 9.81
CA THR A 73 -1.22 -21.44 9.81
C THR A 73 -1.21 -22.93 9.47
N GLY A 74 -2.08 -23.71 10.14
CA GLY A 74 -2.14 -25.16 9.92
C GLY A 74 -0.80 -25.91 10.12
N GLY A 75 0.05 -25.45 11.05
CA GLY A 75 1.36 -26.06 11.31
C GLY A 75 2.46 -25.74 10.29
N ALA A 76 2.17 -25.00 9.21
CA ALA A 76 3.15 -24.64 8.19
C ALA A 76 3.45 -23.13 8.17
N THR A 77 4.69 -22.77 7.85
CA THR A 77 5.05 -21.38 7.51
C THR A 77 4.52 -21.05 6.12
N GLN A 78 3.71 -20.02 6.05
CA GLN A 78 3.22 -19.43 4.82
C GLN A 78 3.79 -18.03 4.63
N SER A 79 3.64 -17.50 3.43
CA SER A 79 4.05 -16.13 3.11
C SER A 79 3.05 -15.44 2.21
N ARG A 80 2.87 -14.13 2.38
CA ARG A 80 2.10 -13.28 1.48
C ARG A 80 2.93 -12.07 1.10
N THR A 81 3.06 -11.81 -0.21
CA THR A 81 3.58 -10.53 -0.69
C THR A 81 2.46 -9.49 -0.59
N GLU A 82 2.76 -8.37 0.04
CA GLU A 82 1.80 -7.28 0.27
C GLU A 82 2.47 -5.92 0.14
N VAL A 83 1.67 -4.89 -0.05
CA VAL A 83 2.11 -3.50 0.05
C VAL A 83 1.88 -3.01 1.47
N VAL A 84 2.91 -2.47 2.11
CA VAL A 84 2.74 -1.66 3.32
C VAL A 84 2.55 -0.23 2.90
N ALA A 85 1.33 0.27 3.05
CA ALA A 85 1.00 1.63 2.71
C ALA A 85 1.57 2.60 3.74
N ALA A 86 2.27 3.61 3.24
CA ALA A 86 2.56 4.82 4.01
C ALA A 86 1.42 5.83 3.86
N GLN A 87 0.79 5.89 2.69
CA GLN A 87 -0.36 6.76 2.42
C GLN A 87 -1.36 6.07 1.51
N VAL A 88 -2.64 6.30 1.80
CA VAL A 88 -3.78 5.91 0.96
C VAL A 88 -4.67 7.13 0.78
N VAL A 89 -5.02 7.46 -0.46
CA VAL A 89 -5.84 8.63 -0.79
C VAL A 89 -6.94 8.21 -1.75
N PRO A 90 -8.22 8.59 -1.54
CA PRO A 90 -9.26 8.40 -2.55
C PRO A 90 -8.89 9.06 -3.87
N ALA A 91 -9.02 8.35 -4.99
CA ALA A 91 -8.70 8.89 -6.31
C ALA A 91 -9.58 10.11 -6.68
N SER A 92 -10.79 10.19 -6.11
CA SER A 92 -11.67 11.36 -6.20
C SER A 92 -11.03 12.65 -5.68
N ARG A 93 -10.09 12.57 -4.72
CA ARG A 93 -9.27 13.69 -4.24
C ARG A 93 -8.09 13.94 -5.20
N ARG A 94 -8.41 14.28 -6.45
CA ARG A 94 -7.46 14.36 -7.59
C ARG A 94 -6.18 15.12 -7.30
N ALA A 95 -6.26 16.29 -6.65
CA ALA A 95 -5.07 17.08 -6.33
C ALA A 95 -4.13 16.37 -5.34
N ALA A 96 -4.70 15.72 -4.32
CA ALA A 96 -3.93 14.95 -3.34
C ALA A 96 -3.34 13.67 -3.95
N ALA A 97 -4.13 12.96 -4.77
CA ALA A 97 -3.68 11.79 -5.50
C ALA A 97 -2.51 12.09 -6.45
N ARG A 98 -2.63 13.13 -7.29
CA ARG A 98 -1.55 13.58 -8.19
C ARG A 98 -0.29 13.96 -7.42
N ARG A 99 -0.44 14.71 -6.33
CA ARG A 99 0.68 15.09 -5.46
C ARG A 99 1.38 13.87 -4.87
N LEU A 100 0.62 12.86 -4.43
CA LEU A 100 1.16 11.63 -3.88
C LEU A 100 2.03 10.88 -4.91
N VAL A 101 1.54 10.74 -6.15
CA VAL A 101 2.28 10.10 -7.24
C VAL A 101 3.54 10.89 -7.58
N ALA A 102 3.44 12.21 -7.76
CA ALA A 102 4.58 13.07 -8.08
C ALA A 102 5.69 12.97 -7.02
N GLN A 103 5.32 12.93 -5.74
CA GLN A 103 6.28 12.74 -4.64
C GLN A 103 7.02 11.40 -4.74
N GLN A 104 6.34 10.32 -5.13
CA GLN A 104 6.99 9.01 -5.26
C GLN A 104 7.91 8.95 -6.49
N VAL A 105 7.50 9.56 -7.61
CA VAL A 105 8.36 9.69 -8.81
C VAL A 105 9.62 10.49 -8.50
N GLN A 106 9.49 11.60 -7.76
CA GLN A 106 10.64 12.40 -7.32
C GLN A 106 11.58 11.61 -6.40
N ARG A 107 11.04 10.82 -5.46
CA ARG A 107 11.87 9.94 -4.62
C ARG A 107 12.63 8.92 -5.45
N LEU A 108 12.00 8.37 -6.50
CA LEU A 108 12.62 7.38 -7.38
C LEU A 108 13.75 8.02 -8.19
N GLY A 109 13.52 9.19 -8.77
CA GLY A 109 14.55 9.93 -9.51
C GLY A 109 15.67 10.52 -8.63
N GLY A 110 15.36 10.88 -7.38
CA GLY A 110 16.34 11.42 -6.43
C GLY A 110 17.33 10.40 -5.88
N ALA A 111 17.13 9.10 -6.13
CA ALA A 111 18.02 8.03 -5.67
C ALA A 111 19.27 7.84 -6.56
N GLU A 112 19.37 8.50 -7.71
CA GLU A 112 20.54 8.41 -8.61
C GLU A 112 21.80 9.12 -8.05
N GLY A 113 21.71 9.86 -6.94
CA GLY A 113 22.82 10.63 -6.36
C GLY A 113 23.56 10.02 -5.16
N SER A 114 23.17 8.84 -4.67
CA SER A 114 23.83 8.20 -3.53
C SER A 114 24.59 6.96 -3.98
N THR A 115 25.69 7.17 -4.71
CA THR A 115 26.69 6.13 -4.92
C THR A 115 27.29 5.78 -3.56
N VAL A 116 27.03 4.54 -3.15
CA VAL A 116 27.64 3.87 -2.00
C VAL A 116 29.15 4.08 -2.06
N ARG A 117 29.70 4.81 -1.08
CA ARG A 117 31.13 4.73 -0.76
C ARG A 117 31.38 3.33 -0.22
N SER A 118 32.10 2.53 -1.00
CA SER A 118 32.68 1.26 -0.56
C SER A 118 33.65 1.54 0.59
N GLY A 119 33.40 0.93 1.74
CA GLY A 119 34.38 0.68 2.80
C GLY A 119 34.79 -0.79 2.77
#